data_AF-A0A7J7CB54-F1
#
_entry.id   AF-A0A7J7CB54-F1
#
_cell.length_a   1.000
_cell.length_b   1.000
_cell.length_c   1.000
_cell.angle_alpha   90.00
_cell.angle_beta   90.00
_cell.angle_gamma   90.00
#
_symmetry.space_group_name_H-M   'P 1'
#
loop_
_entity.id
_entity.type
_entity.pdbx_description
1 polymer ?
#
loop_
_entity_poly.entity_id
_entity_poly.type
_entity_poly.pdbx_seq_one_letter_code
_entity_poly.pdbx_strand_id
1 'polypeptide(L)'
;MRPPRGRGGGGFRGGRGDGGGFRGGRSDGGGFRGGRSDGGRGRGRGRGGDRGGGRGGGRGRGGRGGGMRGGSKVVVEPHRHEGVFIAKGKEDALVTKNMIPGEAVYNEKRISVQNEDGTKIEYRVWNPFRSKLAAAVLGGVDNIWIKPGAKVLYLGAASGTTVSHVSDIVGPDGVVYAVEFSHRSGRDLVNMAKKRTNVIPIIEDARHPAKYRMLVGMVDVIFSDVAQPDQYMMNFSDSPSRHYG
;
A
#
# COMPACT_ATOMS: atom_id res chain seq x y z
N MET A 1 43.73 -63.65 -5.73
CA MET A 1 44.01 -63.23 -7.12
C MET A 1 44.15 -61.71 -7.15
N ARG A 2 45.27 -61.22 -7.68
CA ARG A 2 45.54 -59.81 -8.00
C ARG A 2 44.66 -59.34 -9.17
N PRO A 3 44.42 -58.02 -9.32
CA PRO A 3 43.73 -57.46 -10.47
C PRO A 3 44.68 -57.27 -11.67
N PRO A 4 44.15 -57.15 -12.90
CA PRO A 4 44.77 -56.34 -13.95
C PRO A 4 43.87 -55.11 -14.22
N ARG A 5 44.37 -53.87 -14.10
CA ARG A 5 45.12 -53.12 -15.14
C ARG A 5 44.35 -53.14 -16.48
N GLY A 6 43.84 -52.04 -17.02
CA GLY A 6 44.42 -50.70 -17.08
C GLY A 6 44.92 -50.44 -18.51
N ARG A 7 44.30 -49.49 -19.21
CA ARG A 7 44.85 -48.73 -20.35
C ARG A 7 43.90 -47.53 -20.51
N GLY A 8 44.27 -46.30 -20.14
CA GLY A 8 45.44 -45.55 -20.63
C GLY A 8 45.05 -44.97 -21.98
N GLY A 9 45.00 -43.66 -22.23
CA GLY A 9 45.64 -42.54 -21.56
C GLY A 9 46.17 -41.59 -22.64
N GLY A 10 46.22 -40.30 -22.32
CA GLY A 10 46.94 -39.28 -23.09
C GLY A 10 46.14 -38.68 -24.25
N GLY A 11 46.20 -37.38 -24.52
CA GLY A 11 47.05 -36.36 -23.94
C GLY A 11 47.19 -35.20 -24.94
N PHE A 12 47.04 -33.99 -24.40
CA PHE A 12 47.90 -32.82 -24.60
C PHE A 12 48.27 -32.25 -25.99
N ARG A 13 48.31 -30.90 -25.96
CA ARG A 13 49.03 -29.93 -26.82
C ARG A 13 48.31 -29.60 -28.13
N GLY A 14 47.92 -28.35 -28.34
CA GLY A 14 48.79 -27.15 -28.40
C GLY A 14 48.79 -26.75 -29.88
N GLY A 15 48.62 -25.50 -30.33
CA GLY A 15 49.01 -24.19 -29.83
C GLY A 15 49.45 -23.39 -31.08
N ARG A 16 49.38 -22.06 -31.01
CA ARG A 16 49.83 -21.05 -32.01
C ARG A 16 49.02 -20.98 -33.32
N GLY A 17 48.74 -19.82 -33.88
CA GLY A 17 49.20 -18.45 -33.60
C GLY A 17 49.01 -17.58 -34.83
N ASP A 18 49.20 -16.26 -34.63
CA ASP A 18 49.38 -15.19 -35.63
C ASP A 18 48.11 -14.62 -36.31
N GLY A 19 47.85 -13.29 -36.28
CA GLY A 19 48.61 -12.18 -35.71
C GLY A 19 48.06 -10.83 -36.16
N GLY A 20 48.43 -9.77 -35.43
CA GLY A 20 48.62 -8.43 -35.99
C GLY A 20 47.80 -7.28 -35.38
N GLY A 21 48.49 -6.37 -34.66
CA GLY A 21 48.18 -4.93 -34.82
C GLY A 21 47.98 -4.04 -33.58
N PHE A 22 49.04 -3.87 -32.77
CA PHE A 22 49.42 -2.68 -31.99
C PHE A 22 48.53 -1.40 -32.02
N ARG A 23 48.27 -0.82 -30.83
CA ARG A 23 48.92 0.44 -30.35
C ARG A 23 48.28 0.96 -29.06
N GLY A 24 49.15 1.26 -28.07
CA GLY A 24 49.06 2.34 -27.06
C GLY A 24 47.84 2.37 -26.14
N GLY A 25 47.93 2.43 -24.82
CA GLY A 25 48.94 3.05 -23.99
C GLY A 25 48.23 3.96 -22.97
N ARG A 26 48.59 3.78 -21.69
CA ARG A 26 48.41 4.69 -20.55
C ARG A 26 46.99 4.96 -20.02
N SER A 27 46.79 4.40 -18.84
CA SER A 27 46.43 5.05 -17.58
C SER A 27 46.09 6.57 -17.57
N ASP A 28 45.31 6.85 -16.53
CA ASP A 28 45.18 8.13 -15.83
C ASP A 28 44.15 9.12 -16.33
N GLY A 29 43.23 9.41 -15.41
CA GLY A 29 43.26 10.76 -14.87
C GLY A 29 42.19 11.67 -15.44
N GLY A 30 41.37 12.16 -14.50
CA GLY A 30 40.46 13.25 -14.72
C GLY A 30 41.12 14.46 -15.39
N GLY A 31 40.26 15.19 -16.07
CA GLY A 31 40.56 16.42 -16.76
C GLY A 31 39.27 16.84 -17.45
N PHE A 32 38.85 18.09 -17.49
CA PHE A 32 39.45 19.41 -17.28
C PHE A 32 38.21 20.34 -17.22
N ARG A 33 38.17 21.58 -16.71
CA ARG A 33 39.16 22.66 -16.64
C ARG A 33 38.51 23.77 -15.81
N GLY A 34 39.23 24.30 -14.83
CA GLY A 34 38.99 25.63 -14.30
C GLY A 34 39.89 26.67 -15.00
N GLY A 35 39.51 27.94 -14.87
CA GLY A 35 40.32 29.14 -15.11
C GLY A 35 39.68 30.09 -16.13
N ARG A 36 39.63 31.41 -15.96
CA ARG A 36 40.10 32.38 -14.95
C ARG A 36 39.58 33.75 -15.42
N SER A 37 39.33 34.68 -14.49
CA SER A 37 39.31 36.17 -14.61
C SER A 37 38.33 36.69 -13.56
N ASP A 38 38.53 37.78 -12.82
CA ASP A 38 39.59 38.78 -12.72
C ASP A 38 39.26 39.60 -11.45
N GLY A 39 40.23 40.36 -10.93
CA GLY A 39 39.93 41.51 -10.06
C GLY A 39 40.07 41.29 -8.55
N GLY A 40 41.24 41.62 -8.02
CA GLY A 40 41.53 41.69 -6.59
C GLY A 40 41.14 43.00 -5.91
N ARG A 41 41.84 43.25 -4.78
CA ARG A 41 41.74 44.37 -3.81
C ARG A 41 40.65 44.13 -2.76
N GLY A 42 40.88 44.21 -1.46
CA GLY A 42 42.02 44.66 -0.67
C GLY A 42 41.49 45.04 0.73
N ARG A 43 42.19 44.55 1.77
CA ARG A 43 42.37 45.13 3.11
C ARG A 43 41.24 45.97 3.73
N GLY A 44 40.70 45.46 4.85
CA GLY A 44 40.96 46.06 6.17
C GLY A 44 39.91 46.99 6.80
N ARG A 45 39.80 46.81 8.12
CA ARG A 45 39.37 47.76 9.18
C ARG A 45 37.86 48.09 9.27
N GLY A 46 37.23 47.45 10.26
CA GLY A 46 36.88 48.09 11.53
C GLY A 46 35.82 49.21 11.56
N ARG A 47 34.97 49.10 12.59
CA ARG A 47 34.35 50.17 13.40
C ARG A 47 32.88 50.51 13.10
N GLY A 48 32.03 50.06 14.03
CA GLY A 48 31.07 50.90 14.73
C GLY A 48 29.66 51.02 14.15
N GLY A 49 28.66 50.88 15.03
CA GLY A 49 27.36 51.50 14.81
C GLY A 49 26.16 50.71 15.32
N ASP A 50 25.94 50.71 16.63
CA ASP A 50 24.62 50.50 17.23
C ASP A 50 23.58 51.43 16.59
N ARG A 51 22.39 50.91 16.25
CA ARG A 51 21.08 51.57 16.39
C ARG A 51 19.95 50.58 16.16
N GLY A 52 19.06 50.54 17.14
CA GLY A 52 18.01 49.54 17.28
C GLY A 52 16.79 49.70 16.37
N GLY A 53 15.85 48.77 16.57
CA GLY A 53 14.54 48.76 15.92
C GLY A 53 13.83 47.45 16.18
N GLY A 54 13.23 47.28 17.36
CA GLY A 54 12.33 46.16 17.63
C GLY A 54 11.03 46.28 16.83
N ARG A 55 10.45 45.14 16.43
CA ARG A 55 9.01 44.80 16.50
C ARG A 55 8.71 43.55 15.65
N GLY A 56 8.18 42.53 16.34
CA GLY A 56 6.92 41.89 15.94
C GLY A 56 6.88 41.04 14.66
N GLY A 57 6.83 39.72 14.86
CA GLY A 57 5.67 38.91 14.48
C GLY A 57 5.30 38.78 13.01
N GLY A 58 5.39 37.55 12.49
CA GLY A 58 4.68 37.21 11.25
C GLY A 58 5.15 35.93 10.58
N ARG A 59 4.93 34.76 11.22
CA ARG A 59 4.99 33.47 10.51
C ARG A 59 3.93 33.46 9.41
N GLY A 60 4.37 33.65 8.16
CA GLY A 60 3.57 33.50 6.96
C GLY A 60 2.98 32.10 6.85
N ARG A 61 1.65 32.05 6.91
CA ARG A 61 0.78 30.88 6.82
C ARG A 61 0.11 30.93 5.46
N GLY A 62 0.22 29.87 4.65
CA GLY A 62 -0.52 29.79 3.40
C GLY A 62 -0.43 28.43 2.72
N GLY A 63 -1.29 27.50 3.14
CA GLY A 63 -1.37 26.14 2.58
C GLY A 63 -2.00 25.14 3.54
N ARG A 64 -3.05 25.51 4.27
CA ARG A 64 -3.80 24.57 5.13
C ARG A 64 -4.79 23.81 4.25
N GLY A 65 -4.40 22.62 3.82
CA GLY A 65 -5.35 21.55 3.58
C GLY A 65 -6.14 21.34 4.88
N GLY A 66 -7.45 21.56 4.80
CA GLY A 66 -8.41 21.31 5.87
C GLY A 66 -8.38 19.84 6.20
N GLY A 67 -7.68 19.52 7.28
CA GLY A 67 -7.67 18.20 7.84
C GLY A 67 -7.92 18.33 9.32
N MET A 68 -8.94 17.62 9.81
CA MET A 68 -9.22 17.37 11.23
C MET A 68 -7.93 17.37 12.07
N ARG A 69 -7.79 18.35 12.95
CA ARG A 69 -6.67 18.40 13.90
C ARG A 69 -6.93 17.39 15.01
N GLY A 70 -5.94 16.55 15.29
CA GLY A 70 -5.98 15.67 16.46
C GLY A 70 -6.27 16.47 17.73
N GLY A 71 -7.21 16.00 18.54
CA GLY A 71 -7.62 16.64 19.80
C GLY A 71 -8.95 17.38 19.77
N SER A 72 -9.71 17.35 18.66
CA SER A 72 -11.12 17.77 18.69
C SER A 72 -11.95 16.66 19.37
N LYS A 73 -12.86 17.03 20.28
CA LYS A 73 -13.87 16.08 20.78
C LYS A 73 -14.72 15.65 19.58
N VAL A 74 -14.65 14.38 19.23
CA VAL A 74 -15.41 13.76 18.14
C VAL A 74 -16.42 12.83 18.77
N VAL A 75 -17.66 12.91 18.31
CA VAL A 75 -18.71 11.94 18.67
C VAL A 75 -18.77 10.91 17.54
N VAL A 76 -18.77 9.63 17.89
CA VAL A 76 -18.87 8.54 16.90
C VAL A 76 -20.28 7.98 16.96
N GLU A 77 -20.99 8.03 15.84
CA GLU A 77 -22.34 7.51 15.68
C GLU A 77 -22.33 6.33 14.69
N PRO A 78 -23.18 5.30 14.88
CA PRO A 78 -23.33 4.22 13.91
C PRO A 78 -23.91 4.74 12.59
N HIS A 79 -23.39 4.24 11.46
CA HIS A 79 -23.96 4.48 10.13
C HIS A 79 -25.13 3.51 9.88
N ARG A 80 -25.93 3.74 8.84
CA ARG A 80 -26.96 2.78 8.37
C ARG A 80 -26.40 1.41 7.93
N HIS A 81 -25.09 1.32 7.69
CA HIS A 81 -24.44 0.06 7.31
C HIS A 81 -23.71 -0.48 8.53
N GLU A 82 -23.92 -1.75 8.84
CA GLU A 82 -23.32 -2.40 9.99
C GLU A 82 -21.79 -2.37 9.91
N GLY A 83 -21.13 -2.12 11.05
CA GLY A 83 -19.66 -2.03 11.14
C GLY A 83 -19.05 -0.73 10.60
N VAL A 84 -19.87 0.17 10.03
CA VAL A 84 -19.45 1.50 9.58
C VAL A 84 -19.99 2.57 10.54
N PHE A 85 -19.21 3.61 10.77
CA PHE A 85 -19.54 4.68 11.72
C PHE A 85 -19.25 6.06 11.10
N ILE A 86 -19.89 7.09 11.64
CA ILE A 86 -19.63 8.49 11.31
C ILE A 86 -19.02 9.17 12.54
N ALA A 87 -17.84 9.75 12.36
CA ALA A 87 -17.22 10.65 13.31
C ALA A 87 -17.74 12.07 13.06
N LYS A 88 -18.65 12.57 13.90
CA LYS A 88 -19.14 13.95 13.87
C LYS A 88 -18.17 14.88 14.59
N GLY A 89 -17.85 15.99 13.93
CA GLY A 89 -16.94 17.00 14.46
C GLY A 89 -17.11 18.33 13.74
N LYS A 90 -15.98 18.97 13.36
CA LYS A 90 -16.04 20.15 12.48
C LYS A 90 -16.36 19.79 11.04
N GLU A 91 -15.89 18.61 10.64
CA GLU A 91 -16.15 17.98 9.35
C GLU A 91 -16.51 16.53 9.68
N ASP A 92 -17.60 16.04 9.11
CA ASP A 92 -18.01 14.65 9.31
C ASP A 92 -17.08 13.73 8.52
N ALA A 93 -16.67 12.63 9.14
CA ALA A 93 -15.78 11.66 8.52
C ALA A 93 -16.33 10.24 8.67
N LEU A 94 -16.22 9.46 7.60
CA LEU A 94 -16.51 8.03 7.65
C LEU A 94 -15.39 7.31 8.40
N VAL A 95 -15.75 6.44 9.34
CA VAL A 95 -14.77 5.70 10.15
C VAL A 95 -15.15 4.22 10.31
N THR A 96 -14.14 3.37 10.45
CA THR A 96 -14.30 1.94 10.80
C THR A 96 -13.64 1.65 12.14
N LYS A 97 -14.16 0.66 12.88
CA LYS A 97 -13.57 0.22 14.15
C LYS A 97 -12.26 -0.52 13.86
N ASN A 98 -11.14 -0.04 14.39
CA ASN A 98 -9.85 -0.65 14.17
C ASN A 98 -9.77 -2.00 14.91
N MET A 99 -9.50 -3.08 14.19
CA MET A 99 -9.26 -4.38 14.83
C MET A 99 -7.88 -4.50 15.48
N ILE A 100 -6.90 -3.69 15.05
CA ILE A 100 -5.54 -3.70 15.59
C ILE A 100 -5.21 -2.31 16.13
N PRO A 101 -5.64 -1.99 17.37
CA PRO A 101 -5.40 -0.70 17.98
C PRO A 101 -3.91 -0.36 18.00
N GLY A 102 -3.57 0.91 17.79
CA GLY A 102 -2.18 1.37 17.85
C GLY A 102 -1.49 1.39 16.48
N GLU A 103 -2.02 0.69 15.48
CA GLU A 103 -1.45 0.64 14.14
C GLU A 103 -2.29 1.34 13.07
N ALA A 104 -1.61 2.08 12.18
CA ALA A 104 -2.17 2.61 10.93
C ALA A 104 -1.59 1.84 9.74
N VAL A 105 -2.39 1.65 8.69
CA VAL A 105 -1.96 0.88 7.50
C VAL A 105 -1.28 1.77 6.48
N TYR A 106 -1.85 2.95 6.19
CA TYR A 106 -1.36 3.86 5.15
C TYR A 106 -1.26 5.31 5.65
N ASN A 107 -1.06 5.49 6.96
CA ASN A 107 -1.00 6.78 7.66
C ASN A 107 -2.32 7.59 7.64
N GLU A 108 -3.44 6.88 7.68
CA GLU A 108 -4.75 7.47 7.97
C GLU A 108 -4.85 8.02 9.39
N LYS A 109 -5.76 8.98 9.57
CA LYS A 109 -6.06 9.52 10.89
C LYS A 109 -6.79 8.48 11.73
N ARG A 110 -6.50 8.47 13.01
CA ARG A 110 -7.09 7.56 14.00
C ARG A 110 -7.72 8.36 15.11
N ILE A 111 -8.85 7.86 15.61
CA ILE A 111 -9.66 8.49 16.65
C ILE A 111 -9.79 7.48 17.76
N SER A 112 -9.19 7.75 18.92
CA SER A 112 -9.40 6.92 20.10
C SER A 112 -10.56 7.48 20.91
N VAL A 113 -11.54 6.64 21.21
CA VAL A 113 -12.67 6.95 22.10
C VAL A 113 -12.52 6.06 23.33
N GLN A 114 -12.61 6.64 24.53
CA GLN A 114 -12.77 5.88 25.76
C GLN A 114 -14.26 5.74 26.02
N ASN A 115 -14.73 4.51 26.12
CA ASN A 115 -16.08 4.22 26.56
C ASN A 115 -16.20 4.39 28.08
N GLU A 116 -17.43 4.54 28.56
CA GLU A 116 -17.76 4.65 29.99
C GLU A 116 -17.26 3.43 30.80
N ASP A 117 -17.18 2.26 30.15
CA ASP A 117 -16.65 1.02 30.71
C ASP A 117 -15.11 0.99 30.84
N GLY A 118 -14.43 2.10 30.53
CA GLY A 118 -12.96 2.21 30.55
C GLY A 118 -12.25 1.54 29.37
N THR A 119 -12.98 0.89 28.47
CA THR A 119 -12.41 0.30 27.25
C THR A 119 -12.08 1.38 26.22
N LYS A 120 -10.85 1.34 25.69
CA LYS A 120 -10.38 2.26 24.65
C LYS A 120 -10.60 1.64 23.29
N ILE A 121 -11.56 2.16 22.53
CA ILE A 121 -11.81 1.76 21.14
C ILE A 121 -11.09 2.74 20.22
N GLU A 122 -10.39 2.23 19.23
CA GLU A 122 -9.76 3.03 18.19
C GLU A 122 -10.55 2.91 16.89
N TYR A 123 -10.84 4.03 16.25
CA TYR A 123 -11.46 4.14 14.95
C TYR A 123 -10.46 4.68 13.92
N ARG A 124 -10.58 4.24 12.67
CA ARG A 124 -9.75 4.68 11.54
C ARG A 124 -10.59 5.46 10.56
N VAL A 125 -10.08 6.60 10.11
CA VAL A 125 -10.75 7.43 9.10
C VAL A 125 -10.65 6.77 7.73
N TRP A 126 -11.81 6.51 7.13
CA TRP A 126 -11.93 5.92 5.81
C TRP A 126 -12.14 7.03 4.76
N ASN A 127 -11.15 7.18 3.87
CA ASN A 127 -11.13 8.28 2.92
C ASN A 127 -11.89 7.92 1.62
N PRO A 128 -13.01 8.62 1.28
CA PRO A 128 -13.79 8.37 0.06
C PRO A 128 -13.03 8.66 -1.24
N PHE A 129 -12.04 9.57 -1.22
CA PHE A 129 -11.23 9.88 -2.39
C PHE A 129 -10.18 8.82 -2.72
N ARG A 130 -9.97 7.85 -1.81
CA ARG A 130 -9.01 6.74 -1.99
C ARG A 130 -9.66 5.37 -2.05
N SER A 131 -10.97 5.29 -1.80
CA SER A 131 -11.70 4.03 -1.72
C SER A 131 -13.05 4.18 -2.40
N LYS A 132 -13.25 3.45 -3.49
CA LYS A 132 -14.53 3.44 -4.23
C LYS A 132 -15.68 2.96 -3.35
N LEU A 133 -15.42 2.02 -2.43
CA LEU A 133 -16.43 1.53 -1.49
C LEU A 133 -16.84 2.62 -0.47
N ALA A 134 -15.89 3.38 0.08
CA ALA A 134 -16.23 4.54 0.93
C ALA A 134 -17.03 5.60 0.17
N ALA A 135 -16.65 5.88 -1.08
CA ALA A 135 -17.38 6.79 -1.94
C ALA A 135 -18.82 6.30 -2.20
N ALA A 136 -19.02 5.00 -2.41
CA ALA A 136 -20.35 4.41 -2.59
C ALA A 136 -21.20 4.51 -1.31
N VAL A 137 -20.60 4.25 -0.14
CA VAL A 137 -21.26 4.40 1.16
C VAL A 137 -21.74 5.83 1.38
N LEU A 138 -20.85 6.82 1.18
CA LEU A 138 -21.21 8.24 1.27
C LEU A 138 -22.18 8.67 0.17
N GLY A 139 -22.09 8.05 -1.00
CA GLY A 139 -22.93 8.32 -2.16
C GLY A 139 -24.37 7.81 -2.03
N GLY A 140 -24.73 7.13 -0.94
CA GLY A 140 -26.14 6.81 -0.69
C GLY A 140 -26.55 5.36 -1.02
N VAL A 141 -25.65 4.45 -1.38
CA VAL A 141 -26.00 3.04 -1.69
C VAL A 141 -26.84 2.39 -0.59
N ASP A 142 -27.91 1.69 -0.96
CA ASP A 142 -28.86 1.10 0.00
C ASP A 142 -28.23 -0.04 0.81
N ASN A 143 -27.51 -0.95 0.15
CA ASN A 143 -26.88 -2.09 0.79
C ASN A 143 -25.52 -2.42 0.15
N ILE A 144 -24.50 -2.53 1.00
CA ILE A 144 -23.15 -2.97 0.59
C ILE A 144 -22.92 -4.46 0.81
N TRP A 145 -23.84 -5.15 1.51
CA TRP A 145 -23.80 -6.58 1.87
C TRP A 145 -22.63 -7.03 2.74
N ILE A 146 -21.60 -6.18 2.90
CA ILE A 146 -20.49 -6.36 3.82
C ILE A 146 -20.97 -5.99 5.22
N LYS A 147 -21.10 -7.00 6.08
CA LYS A 147 -21.53 -6.89 7.47
C LYS A 147 -20.57 -7.69 8.38
N PRO A 148 -20.59 -7.43 9.69
CA PRO A 148 -19.84 -8.26 10.63
C PRO A 148 -20.14 -9.76 10.45
N GLY A 149 -19.11 -10.60 10.42
CA GLY A 149 -19.19 -12.04 10.21
C GLY A 149 -19.31 -12.49 8.74
N ALA A 150 -19.46 -11.58 7.77
CA ALA A 150 -19.57 -11.96 6.36
C ALA A 150 -18.24 -12.48 5.76
N LYS A 151 -18.33 -13.37 4.77
CA LYS A 151 -17.20 -13.80 3.96
C LYS A 151 -17.16 -12.99 2.67
N VAL A 152 -16.07 -12.25 2.45
CA VAL A 152 -15.93 -11.31 1.33
C VAL A 152 -14.77 -11.74 0.43
N LEU A 153 -15.03 -11.83 -0.88
CA LEU A 153 -13.99 -11.94 -1.91
C LEU A 153 -13.75 -10.56 -2.52
N TYR A 154 -12.56 -10.01 -2.32
CA TYR A 154 -12.14 -8.72 -2.87
C TYR A 154 -11.20 -8.93 -4.06
N LEU A 155 -11.65 -8.55 -5.25
CA LEU A 155 -10.87 -8.65 -6.49
C LEU A 155 -10.20 -7.31 -6.80
N GLY A 156 -8.88 -7.30 -6.96
CA GLY A 156 -8.10 -6.09 -7.19
C GLY A 156 -7.76 -5.37 -5.88
N ALA A 157 -7.23 -6.11 -4.90
CA ALA A 157 -6.94 -5.60 -3.57
C ALA A 157 -5.81 -4.53 -3.51
N ALA A 158 -5.01 -4.41 -4.56
CA ALA A 158 -3.83 -3.56 -4.64
C ALA A 158 -2.93 -3.71 -3.40
N SER A 159 -2.63 -2.62 -2.70
CA SER A 159 -1.82 -2.64 -1.47
C SER A 159 -2.64 -2.93 -0.20
N GLY A 160 -3.94 -3.19 -0.32
CA GLY A 160 -4.81 -3.55 0.81
C GLY A 160 -5.36 -2.36 1.62
N THR A 161 -5.34 -1.13 1.08
CA THR A 161 -5.88 0.06 1.76
C THR A 161 -7.36 -0.09 2.08
N THR A 162 -8.21 -0.31 1.06
CA THR A 162 -9.66 -0.55 1.24
C THR A 162 -9.91 -1.90 1.92
N VAL A 163 -9.15 -2.94 1.58
CA VAL A 163 -9.28 -4.28 2.19
C VAL A 163 -9.12 -4.21 3.71
N SER A 164 -8.22 -3.36 4.22
CA SER A 164 -8.06 -3.18 5.66
C SER A 164 -9.31 -2.61 6.34
N HIS A 165 -10.09 -1.78 5.66
CA HIS A 165 -11.37 -1.26 6.18
C HIS A 165 -12.50 -2.30 6.04
N VAL A 166 -12.53 -3.06 4.95
CA VAL A 166 -13.48 -4.18 4.79
C VAL A 166 -13.26 -5.23 5.89
N SER A 167 -12.00 -5.55 6.15
CA SER A 167 -11.59 -6.44 7.24
C SER A 167 -12.00 -5.92 8.61
N ASP A 168 -11.88 -4.61 8.85
CA ASP A 168 -12.36 -3.95 10.07
C ASP A 168 -13.89 -4.05 10.25
N ILE A 169 -14.66 -3.95 9.15
CA ILE A 169 -16.15 -4.05 9.15
C ILE A 169 -16.60 -5.49 9.40
N VAL A 170 -15.99 -6.45 8.70
CA VAL A 170 -16.29 -7.87 8.79
C VAL A 170 -15.94 -8.43 10.17
N GLY A 171 -14.89 -7.89 10.81
CA GLY A 171 -14.51 -8.30 12.15
C GLY A 171 -13.82 -9.68 12.20
N PRO A 172 -13.55 -10.18 13.42
CA PRO A 172 -12.78 -11.42 13.62
C PRO A 172 -13.53 -12.69 13.18
N ASP A 173 -14.86 -12.66 13.16
CA ASP A 173 -15.70 -13.84 12.86
C ASP A 173 -15.90 -14.06 11.35
N GLY A 174 -15.63 -13.05 10.52
CA GLY A 174 -15.70 -13.18 9.07
C GLY A 174 -14.33 -13.26 8.43
N VAL A 175 -14.30 -13.38 7.10
CA VAL A 175 -13.06 -13.61 6.33
C VAL A 175 -13.05 -12.74 5.09
N VAL A 176 -11.89 -12.14 4.79
CA VAL A 176 -11.67 -11.37 3.55
C VAL A 176 -10.61 -12.06 2.71
N TYR A 177 -11.02 -12.62 1.57
CA TYR A 177 -10.13 -13.14 0.55
C TYR A 177 -9.71 -11.99 -0.37
N ALA A 178 -8.44 -11.61 -0.36
CA ALA A 178 -7.94 -10.45 -1.10
C ALA A 178 -7.09 -10.91 -2.28
N VAL A 179 -7.64 -10.81 -3.50
CA VAL A 179 -6.97 -11.22 -4.74
C VAL A 179 -6.25 -10.03 -5.35
N GLU A 180 -4.96 -10.19 -5.61
CA GLU A 180 -4.14 -9.18 -6.30
C GLU A 180 -3.15 -9.84 -7.25
N PHE A 181 -3.07 -9.34 -8.49
CA PHE A 181 -2.17 -9.92 -9.50
C PHE A 181 -0.73 -9.40 -9.35
N SER A 182 -0.57 -8.13 -8.95
CA SER A 182 0.75 -7.50 -8.88
C SER A 182 1.56 -8.06 -7.71
N HIS A 183 2.74 -8.62 -8.01
CA HIS A 183 3.69 -9.07 -6.98
C HIS A 183 4.20 -7.91 -6.11
N ARG A 184 4.31 -6.70 -6.66
CA ARG A 184 4.75 -5.52 -5.90
C ARG A 184 3.71 -5.15 -4.85
N SER A 185 2.47 -4.92 -5.29
CA SER A 185 1.35 -4.59 -4.41
C SER A 185 1.03 -5.73 -3.44
N GLY A 186 1.19 -6.96 -3.92
CA GLY A 186 1.04 -8.19 -3.14
C GLY A 186 1.96 -8.26 -1.93
N ARG A 187 3.18 -7.71 -1.99
CA ARG A 187 4.06 -7.64 -0.81
C ARG A 187 3.47 -6.79 0.30
N ASP A 188 2.91 -5.63 -0.04
CA ASP A 188 2.26 -4.74 0.92
C ASP A 188 0.98 -5.37 1.48
N LEU A 189 0.19 -6.01 0.61
CA LEU A 189 -1.01 -6.75 0.99
C LEU A 189 -0.69 -7.88 1.99
N VAL A 190 0.35 -8.68 1.71
CA VAL A 190 0.80 -9.75 2.61
C VAL A 190 1.29 -9.18 3.94
N ASN A 191 2.02 -8.06 3.93
CA ASN A 191 2.50 -7.43 5.16
C ASN A 191 1.35 -6.89 6.02
N MET A 192 0.29 -6.38 5.40
CA MET A 192 -0.93 -5.98 6.09
C MET A 192 -1.69 -7.19 6.66
N ALA A 193 -1.80 -8.27 5.87
CA ALA A 193 -2.49 -9.50 6.26
C ALA A 193 -1.78 -10.27 7.38
N LYS A 194 -0.44 -10.19 7.49
CA LYS A 194 0.30 -10.76 8.64
C LYS A 194 -0.22 -10.29 10.00
N LYS A 195 -0.79 -9.09 10.04
CA LYS A 195 -1.28 -8.48 11.25
C LYS A 195 -2.77 -8.73 11.45
N ARG A 196 -3.54 -8.83 10.37
CA ARG A 196 -4.99 -9.10 10.35
C ARG A 196 -5.26 -10.56 10.00
N THR A 197 -5.54 -11.37 11.01
CA THR A 197 -5.75 -12.83 10.86
C THR A 197 -6.97 -13.20 10.02
N ASN A 198 -7.94 -12.31 9.87
CA ASN A 198 -9.14 -12.51 9.05
C ASN A 198 -8.93 -12.15 7.56
N VAL A 199 -7.72 -11.76 7.14
CA VAL A 199 -7.41 -11.46 5.74
C VAL A 199 -6.53 -12.56 5.15
N ILE A 200 -6.98 -13.15 4.04
CA ILE A 200 -6.23 -14.16 3.29
C ILE A 200 -5.75 -13.52 1.97
N PRO A 201 -4.45 -13.18 1.85
CA PRO A 201 -3.91 -12.60 0.63
C PRO A 201 -3.67 -13.69 -0.42
N ILE A 202 -4.16 -13.47 -1.64
CA ILE A 202 -4.03 -14.38 -2.78
C ILE A 202 -3.35 -13.62 -3.92
N ILE A 203 -2.09 -13.96 -4.21
CA ILE A 203 -1.32 -13.30 -5.26
C ILE A 203 -1.48 -14.08 -6.56
N GLU A 204 -2.63 -13.91 -7.21
CA GLU A 204 -2.99 -14.58 -8.45
C GLU A 204 -3.82 -13.66 -9.38
N ASP A 205 -3.92 -14.07 -10.63
CA ASP A 205 -4.78 -13.40 -11.61
C ASP A 205 -6.26 -13.73 -11.35
N ALA A 206 -7.08 -12.71 -11.09
CA ALA A 206 -8.51 -12.86 -10.86
C ALA A 206 -9.24 -13.55 -12.04
N ARG A 207 -8.70 -13.49 -13.27
CA ARG A 207 -9.25 -14.12 -14.49
C ARG A 207 -9.27 -15.64 -14.45
N HIS A 208 -8.50 -16.24 -13.54
CA HIS A 208 -8.33 -17.68 -13.48
C HIS A 208 -8.76 -18.20 -12.11
N PRO A 209 -10.06 -18.13 -11.74
CA PRO A 209 -10.55 -18.57 -10.42
C PRO A 209 -10.21 -20.02 -10.10
N ALA A 210 -10.08 -20.88 -11.13
CA ALA A 210 -9.63 -22.26 -10.98
C ALA A 210 -8.24 -22.40 -10.31
N LYS A 211 -7.37 -21.39 -10.35
CA LYS A 211 -6.04 -21.42 -9.72
C LYS A 211 -6.08 -21.26 -8.20
N TYR A 212 -7.04 -20.48 -7.70
CA TYR A 212 -7.19 -20.19 -6.26
C TYR A 212 -8.45 -20.79 -5.64
N ARG A 213 -9.18 -21.64 -6.40
CA ARG A 213 -10.37 -22.38 -5.93
C ARG A 213 -10.16 -23.22 -4.67
N MET A 214 -8.92 -23.65 -4.41
CA MET A 214 -8.60 -24.43 -3.20
C MET A 214 -8.51 -23.56 -1.95
N LEU A 215 -8.30 -22.25 -2.11
CA LEU A 215 -8.13 -21.30 -1.00
C LEU A 215 -9.45 -20.61 -0.65
N VAL A 216 -10.31 -20.38 -1.65
CA VAL A 216 -11.55 -19.61 -1.49
C VAL A 216 -12.74 -20.55 -1.33
N GLY A 217 -13.41 -20.48 -0.18
CA GLY A 217 -14.68 -21.17 0.07
C GLY A 217 -15.88 -20.42 -0.49
N MET A 218 -17.10 -20.87 -0.17
CA MET A 218 -18.31 -20.12 -0.48
C MET A 218 -18.28 -18.77 0.24
N VAL A 219 -18.45 -17.69 -0.52
CA VAL A 219 -18.44 -16.31 -0.04
C VAL A 219 -19.83 -15.70 -0.14
N ASP A 220 -20.13 -14.76 0.75
CA ASP A 220 -21.41 -14.06 0.79
C ASP A 220 -21.42 -12.86 -0.16
N VAL A 221 -20.27 -12.22 -0.35
CA VAL A 221 -20.14 -10.98 -1.13
C VAL A 221 -18.87 -11.00 -1.97
N ILE A 222 -18.98 -10.56 -3.22
CA ILE A 222 -17.84 -10.29 -4.09
C ILE A 222 -17.78 -8.78 -4.32
N PHE A 223 -16.63 -8.18 -4.03
CA PHE A 223 -16.33 -6.80 -4.40
C PHE A 223 -15.28 -6.79 -5.51
N SER A 224 -15.61 -6.18 -6.65
CA SER A 224 -14.72 -6.11 -7.81
C SER A 224 -14.25 -4.68 -8.05
N ASP A 225 -12.97 -4.43 -7.75
CA ASP A 225 -12.30 -3.14 -7.95
C ASP A 225 -11.38 -3.14 -9.19
N VAL A 226 -11.48 -4.19 -10.01
CA VAL A 226 -10.63 -4.39 -11.18
C VAL A 226 -11.08 -3.46 -12.30
N ALA A 227 -10.17 -2.59 -12.75
CA ALA A 227 -10.39 -1.76 -13.94
C ALA A 227 -9.92 -2.52 -15.19
N GLN A 228 -10.75 -3.42 -15.70
CA GLN A 228 -10.49 -4.11 -16.98
C GLN A 228 -11.77 -4.18 -17.85
N PRO A 229 -11.64 -4.11 -19.18
CA PRO A 229 -12.78 -4.08 -20.11
C PRO A 229 -13.58 -5.40 -20.18
N ASP A 230 -13.07 -6.52 -19.65
CA ASP A 230 -13.67 -7.86 -19.63
C ASP A 230 -14.31 -8.24 -18.27
N GLN A 231 -14.59 -7.24 -17.42
CA GLN A 231 -15.09 -7.39 -16.04
C GLN A 231 -16.33 -8.30 -15.90
N TYR A 232 -17.19 -8.40 -16.93
CA TYR A 232 -18.40 -9.24 -16.92
C TYR A 232 -18.07 -10.75 -16.89
N MET A 233 -16.99 -11.17 -17.58
CA MET A 233 -16.61 -12.58 -17.71
C MET A 233 -16.06 -13.13 -16.39
N MET A 234 -15.35 -12.28 -15.62
CA MET A 234 -14.79 -12.58 -14.31
C MET A 234 -15.85 -12.89 -13.25
N ASN A 235 -16.97 -12.18 -13.28
CA ASN A 235 -18.00 -12.27 -12.25
C ASN A 235 -18.96 -13.44 -12.47
N PHE A 236 -19.05 -13.99 -13.69
CA PHE A 236 -20.11 -14.93 -14.09
C PHE A 236 -19.62 -16.28 -14.64
N SER A 237 -18.33 -16.61 -14.56
CA SER A 237 -17.80 -17.83 -15.17
C SER A 237 -18.25 -19.15 -14.52
N ASP A 238 -19.13 -19.13 -13.53
CA ASP A 238 -19.64 -20.34 -12.86
C ASP A 238 -21.13 -20.26 -12.51
N SER A 239 -21.94 -19.65 -13.38
CA SER A 239 -23.39 -19.87 -13.32
C SER A 239 -23.69 -21.25 -13.94
N PRO A 240 -24.15 -22.26 -13.16
CA PRO A 240 -24.58 -23.52 -13.76
C PRO A 240 -25.73 -23.22 -14.70
N SER A 241 -25.51 -23.49 -15.99
CA SER A 241 -26.55 -23.53 -17.00
C SER A 241 -27.63 -24.48 -16.52
N ARG A 242 -28.75 -23.91 -16.05
CA ARG A 242 -29.99 -24.66 -15.83
C ARG A 242 -30.42 -25.21 -17.20
N HIS A 243 -30.08 -26.46 -17.45
CA HIS A 243 -30.76 -27.25 -18.48
C HIS A 243 -32.19 -27.49 -18.00
N TYR A 244 -33.12 -26.69 -18.52
CA TYR A 244 -34.50 -27.13 -18.73
C TYR A 244 -34.60 -27.57 -20.19
N GLY A 245 -34.96 -28.84 -20.36
CA GLY A 245 -35.14 -29.52 -21.64
C GLY A 245 -35.43 -30.99 -21.35
#